data_AF-A0A7J4N645-F1
#
_entry.id   AF-A0A7J4N645-F1
#
_cell.length_a   1.000
_cell.length_b   1.000
_cell.length_c   1.000
_cell.angle_alpha   90.00
_cell.angle_beta   90.00
_cell.angle_gamma   90.00
#
_symmetry.space_group_name_H-M   'P 1'
#
loop_
_entity.id
_entity.type
_entity.pdbx_description
1 polymer ?
#
loop_
_entity_poly.entity_id
_entity_poly.type
_entity_poly.pdbx_seq_one_letter_code
_entity_poly.pdbx_strand_id
1 'polypeptide(L)'
;MSPMPGKLLSDEEAMVKYVKENQWGLATAIDLKQCDPEKIRSKEVITQFAIDLCDHIKMNRFGDPIVVRFGPIPKVEGYSLCQLIETSMISGHFAEDTDRAFLDVFSCREYP
;
A
#
# COMPACT_ATOMS: atom_id res chain seq x y z
N MET A 1 2.08 20.26 -9.71
CA MET A 1 2.71 19.14 -10.42
C MET A 1 3.45 19.70 -11.63
N SER A 2 4.71 19.33 -11.83
CA SER A 2 5.51 19.77 -12.98
C SER A 2 4.85 19.28 -14.29
N PRO A 3 4.73 20.11 -15.34
CA PRO A 3 4.02 19.79 -16.58
C PRO A 3 4.72 18.74 -17.47
N MET A 4 5.85 18.19 -17.02
CA MET A 4 6.63 17.20 -17.75
C MET A 4 6.66 15.90 -16.94
N PRO A 5 5.64 15.03 -17.03
CA PRO A 5 5.83 13.65 -16.62
C PRO A 5 6.99 13.12 -17.49
N GLY A 6 8.09 12.73 -16.84
CA GLY A 6 9.20 12.08 -17.54
C GLY A 6 8.72 10.83 -18.27
N LYS A 7 9.59 10.23 -19.09
CA LYS A 7 9.30 8.93 -19.71
C LYS A 7 8.82 7.94 -18.64
N LEU A 8 7.69 7.27 -18.88
CA LEU A 8 7.27 6.14 -18.06
C LEU A 8 8.33 5.04 -18.16
N LEU A 9 8.78 4.55 -17.01
CA LEU A 9 9.74 3.48 -16.91
C LEU A 9 9.00 2.14 -16.79
N SER A 10 9.56 1.07 -17.32
CA SER A 10 9.20 -0.28 -16.89
C SER A 10 9.63 -0.54 -15.44
N ASP A 11 9.11 -1.58 -14.83
CA ASP A 11 9.53 -1.99 -13.47
C ASP A 11 11.04 -2.24 -13.41
N GLU A 12 11.60 -2.92 -14.41
CA GLU A 12 13.05 -3.16 -14.51
C GLU A 12 13.85 -1.85 -14.64
N GLU A 13 13.40 -0.91 -15.50
CA GLU A 13 14.05 0.40 -15.64
C GLU A 13 13.99 1.20 -14.33
N ALA A 14 12.86 1.14 -13.61
CA ALA A 14 12.68 1.80 -12.32
C ALA A 14 13.61 1.22 -11.25
N MET A 15 13.74 -0.11 -11.18
CA MET A 15 14.64 -0.78 -10.24
C MET A 15 16.12 -0.50 -10.54
N VAL A 16 16.52 -0.55 -11.81
CA VAL A 16 17.89 -0.16 -12.21
C VAL A 16 18.18 1.28 -11.80
N LYS A 17 17.23 2.20 -12.01
CA LYS A 17 17.37 3.60 -11.59
C LYS A 17 17.48 3.73 -10.08
N TYR A 18 16.63 3.03 -9.31
CA TYR A 18 16.63 3.04 -7.85
C TYR A 18 18.00 2.67 -7.28
N VAL A 19 18.55 1.54 -7.73
CA VAL A 19 19.85 1.03 -7.28
C VAL A 19 21.00 1.91 -7.77
N LYS A 20 21.06 2.20 -9.07
CA LYS A 20 22.19 2.90 -9.70
C LYS A 20 22.35 4.33 -9.19
N GLU A 21 21.23 5.01 -8.92
CA GLU A 21 21.22 6.39 -8.44
C GLU A 21 21.11 6.51 -6.92
N ASN A 22 21.12 5.38 -6.19
CA ASN A 22 21.01 5.34 -4.74
C ASN A 22 19.81 6.17 -4.23
N GLN A 23 18.65 5.92 -4.82
CA GLN A 23 17.40 6.60 -4.46
C GLN A 23 17.02 6.26 -3.02
N TRP A 24 16.36 7.20 -2.33
CA TRP A 24 16.06 7.05 -0.90
C TRP A 24 14.93 6.05 -0.62
N GLY A 25 13.98 5.92 -1.54
CA GLY A 25 12.85 5.00 -1.38
C GLY A 25 12.02 4.83 -2.65
N LEU A 26 11.15 3.83 -2.62
CA LEU A 26 10.18 3.49 -3.66
C LEU A 26 8.78 3.76 -3.14
N ALA A 27 7.95 4.37 -3.99
CA ALA A 27 6.53 4.57 -3.73
C ALA A 27 5.72 3.85 -4.81
N THR A 28 4.90 2.89 -4.39
CA THR A 28 4.00 2.16 -5.29
C THR A 28 2.57 2.41 -4.87
N ALA A 29 1.78 2.97 -5.78
CA ALA A 29 0.34 3.18 -5.61
C ALA A 29 -0.43 2.18 -6.47
N ILE A 30 -1.38 1.47 -5.86
CA ILE A 30 -2.09 0.34 -6.47
C ILE A 30 -3.59 0.58 -6.39
N ASP A 31 -4.29 0.42 -7.50
CA ASP A 31 -5.76 0.44 -7.61
C ASP A 31 -6.26 -0.96 -7.98
N LEU A 32 -6.70 -1.72 -6.97
CA LEU A 32 -7.27 -3.05 -7.14
C LEU A 32 -8.79 -2.95 -7.31
N LYS A 33 -9.30 -3.68 -8.30
CA LYS A 33 -10.72 -3.73 -8.66
C LYS A 33 -11.26 -5.14 -8.52
N GLN A 34 -12.57 -5.26 -8.31
CA GLN A 34 -13.26 -6.54 -8.19
C GLN A 34 -12.65 -7.41 -7.07
N CYS A 35 -12.34 -6.76 -5.94
CA CYS A 35 -11.82 -7.44 -4.78
C CYS A 35 -12.88 -8.37 -4.17
N ASP A 36 -12.41 -9.37 -3.45
CA ASP A 36 -13.28 -10.24 -2.65
C ASP A 36 -13.96 -9.42 -1.53
N PRO A 37 -15.29 -9.28 -1.54
CA PRO A 37 -15.99 -8.41 -0.61
C PRO A 37 -15.89 -8.88 0.84
N GLU A 38 -15.72 -10.19 1.09
CA GLU A 38 -15.58 -10.71 2.45
C GLU A 38 -14.21 -10.34 3.05
N LYS A 39 -13.17 -10.33 2.20
CA LYS A 39 -11.80 -10.02 2.63
C LYS A 39 -11.60 -8.54 2.93
N ILE A 40 -12.06 -7.66 2.04
CA ILE A 40 -11.87 -6.21 2.21
C ILE A 40 -12.76 -5.60 3.32
N ARG A 41 -13.71 -6.39 3.85
CA ARG A 41 -14.60 -6.01 4.96
C ARG A 41 -14.23 -6.69 6.29
N SER A 42 -13.14 -7.46 6.33
CA SER A 42 -12.65 -8.11 7.55
C SER A 42 -11.43 -7.38 8.09
N LYS A 43 -11.55 -6.86 9.32
CA LYS A 43 -10.43 -6.25 10.05
C LYS A 43 -9.28 -7.24 10.20
N GLU A 44 -9.59 -8.49 10.48
CA GLU A 44 -8.63 -9.57 10.73
C GLU A 44 -7.84 -9.88 9.46
N VAL A 45 -8.52 -10.02 8.33
CA VAL A 45 -7.87 -10.26 7.02
C VAL A 45 -6.97 -9.10 6.63
N ILE A 46 -7.44 -7.85 6.80
CA ILE A 46 -6.65 -6.66 6.48
C ILE A 46 -5.42 -6.52 7.39
N THR A 47 -5.59 -6.84 8.68
CA THR A 47 -4.48 -6.85 9.65
C THR A 47 -3.44 -7.88 9.25
N GLN A 48 -3.86 -9.11 8.93
CA GLN A 48 -2.96 -10.17 8.51
C GLN A 48 -2.28 -9.82 7.17
N PHE A 49 -3.00 -9.25 6.22
CA PHE A 49 -2.44 -8.76 4.95
C PHE A 49 -1.28 -7.78 5.18
N ALA A 50 -1.44 -6.81 6.10
CA ALA A 50 -0.38 -5.86 6.40
C ALA A 50 0.86 -6.52 6.98
N ILE A 51 0.68 -7.52 7.85
CA ILE A 51 1.75 -8.32 8.44
C ILE A 51 2.49 -9.11 7.35
N ASP A 52 1.73 -9.87 6.55
CA ASP A 52 2.27 -10.73 5.50
C ASP A 52 3.02 -9.91 4.45
N LEU A 53 2.49 -8.74 4.09
CA LEU A 53 3.14 -7.85 3.14
C LEU A 53 4.49 -7.35 3.68
N CYS A 54 4.55 -6.91 4.94
CA CYS A 54 5.81 -6.46 5.55
C CYS A 54 6.86 -7.57 5.56
N ASP A 55 6.45 -8.80 5.91
CA ASP A 55 7.33 -9.96 5.93
C ASP A 55 7.82 -10.32 4.51
N HIS A 56 6.93 -10.23 3.52
CA HIS A 56 7.25 -10.48 2.11
C HIS A 56 8.29 -9.48 1.55
N ILE A 57 8.11 -8.19 1.83
CA ILE A 57 9.05 -7.14 1.41
C ILE A 57 10.27 -7.01 2.34
N LYS A 58 10.36 -7.85 3.37
CA LYS A 58 11.45 -7.87 4.35
C LYS A 58 11.67 -6.52 5.03
N MET A 59 10.58 -5.86 5.41
CA MET A 59 10.58 -4.62 6.18
C MET A 59 10.15 -4.87 7.62
N ASN A 60 10.84 -4.24 8.56
CA ASN A 60 10.53 -4.35 9.98
C ASN A 60 9.33 -3.45 10.32
N ARG A 61 8.30 -4.03 10.93
CA ARG A 61 7.13 -3.30 11.40
C ARG A 61 7.44 -2.53 12.67
N PHE A 62 6.90 -1.32 12.78
CA PHE A 62 6.88 -0.55 14.02
C PHE A 62 5.48 -0.58 14.62
N GLY A 63 5.31 -1.39 15.67
CA GLY A 63 4.02 -1.62 16.30
C GLY A 63 3.03 -2.41 15.45
N ASP A 64 1.82 -2.54 15.96
CA ASP A 64 0.75 -3.30 15.33
C ASP A 64 0.05 -2.47 14.22
N PRO A 65 -0.50 -3.13 13.18
CA PRO A 65 -1.28 -2.44 12.15
C PRO A 65 -2.47 -1.69 12.76
N ILE A 66 -2.67 -0.44 12.34
CA ILE A 66 -3.85 0.35 12.68
C ILE A 66 -4.90 0.10 11.60
N VAL A 67 -5.94 -0.65 11.95
CA VAL A 67 -7.06 -0.98 11.06
C VAL A 67 -8.37 -0.47 11.66
N VAL A 68 -8.98 0.51 10.98
CA VAL A 68 -10.17 1.21 11.45
C VAL A 68 -11.22 1.24 10.36
N ARG A 69 -12.45 0.81 10.68
CA ARG A 69 -13.62 0.97 9.84
C ARG A 69 -14.31 2.28 10.18
N PHE A 70 -14.49 3.16 9.21
CA PHE A 70 -15.20 4.42 9.41
C PHE A 70 -15.83 4.92 8.11
N GLY A 71 -16.71 5.91 8.23
CA GLY A 71 -17.39 6.55 7.11
C GLY A 71 -18.79 7.01 7.53
N PRO A 72 -19.19 8.27 7.28
CA PRO A 72 -20.49 8.77 7.73
C PRO A 72 -21.68 8.25 6.91
N ILE A 73 -21.44 7.70 5.71
CA ILE A 73 -22.47 7.18 4.80
C ILE A 73 -21.97 5.92 4.10
N PRO A 74 -22.85 5.00 3.67
CA PRO A 74 -22.47 3.72 3.06
C PRO A 74 -21.49 3.84 1.88
N LYS A 75 -21.65 4.87 1.05
CA LYS A 75 -20.81 5.11 -0.13
C LYS A 75 -19.33 5.37 0.18
N VAL A 76 -19.03 5.83 1.39
CA VAL A 76 -17.65 6.14 1.84
C VAL A 76 -17.26 5.31 3.06
N GLU A 77 -18.08 4.33 3.43
CA GLU A 77 -17.79 3.42 4.53
C GLU A 77 -16.77 2.38 4.07
N GLY A 78 -15.80 2.11 4.94
CA GLY A 78 -14.84 1.05 4.72
C GLY A 78 -13.69 1.07 5.71
N TYR A 79 -12.76 0.15 5.49
CA TYR A 79 -11.57 0.07 6.30
C TYR A 79 -10.46 0.97 5.76
N SER A 80 -9.72 1.58 6.67
CA SER A 80 -8.39 2.09 6.37
C SER A 80 -7.34 1.35 7.19
N LEU A 81 -6.19 1.14 6.57
CA LEU A 81 -5.00 0.52 7.12
C LEU A 81 -3.87 1.54 7.17
N CYS A 82 -3.15 1.56 8.29
CA CYS A 82 -1.85 2.20 8.42
C CYS A 82 -0.91 1.23 9.15
N GLN A 83 0.20 0.88 8.51
CA GLN A 83 1.28 0.12 9.12
C GLN A 83 2.58 0.91 8.97
N LEU A 84 3.13 1.35 10.09
CA LEU A 84 4.47 1.92 10.13
C LEU A 84 5.49 0.80 9.95
N ILE A 85 6.48 1.04 9.11
CA ILE A 85 7.65 0.18 8.95
C ILE A 85 8.89 1.05 9.15
N GLU A 86 10.05 0.44 9.40
CA GLU A 86 11.28 1.21 9.63
C GLU A 86 11.49 2.26 8.52
N THR A 87 11.58 3.52 8.97
CA THR A 87 11.73 4.73 8.15
C THR A 87 10.69 4.95 7.03
N SER A 88 9.55 4.26 7.05
CA SER A 88 8.60 4.28 5.93
C SER A 88 7.17 3.83 6.32
N MET A 89 6.27 3.56 5.37
CA MET A 89 4.84 3.31 5.68
C MET A 89 4.12 2.51 4.58
N ILE A 90 3.21 1.64 5.01
CA ILE A 90 2.19 1.02 4.17
C ILE A 90 0.83 1.56 4.58
N SER A 91 0.03 2.03 3.62
CA SER A 91 -1.36 2.43 3.85
C SER A 91 -2.31 1.76 2.88
N GLY A 92 -3.56 1.66 3.28
CA GLY A 92 -4.61 1.13 2.42
C GLY A 92 -5.98 1.69 2.73
N HIS A 93 -6.81 1.77 1.70
CA HIS A 93 -8.23 2.13 1.80
C HIS A 93 -9.08 1.08 1.08
N PHE A 94 -10.03 0.50 1.79
CA PHE A 94 -10.86 -0.59 1.33
C PHE A 94 -12.30 -0.09 1.16
N ALA A 95 -12.69 0.19 -0.08
CA ALA A 95 -13.97 0.80 -0.41
C ALA A 95 -15.05 -0.27 -0.58
N GLU A 96 -15.92 -0.41 0.42
CA GLU A 96 -16.92 -1.49 0.49
C GLU A 96 -18.02 -1.34 -0.56
N ASP A 97 -18.39 -0.12 -0.95
CA ASP A 97 -19.45 0.15 -1.95
C ASP A 97 -19.06 -0.32 -3.37
N THR A 98 -17.77 -0.35 -3.68
CA THR A 98 -17.27 -0.61 -5.04
C THR A 98 -16.42 -1.87 -5.15
N ASP A 99 -16.23 -2.60 -4.05
CA ASP A 99 -15.34 -3.76 -3.95
C ASP A 99 -13.94 -3.45 -4.50
N ARG A 100 -13.35 -2.35 -4.01
CA ARG A 100 -12.02 -1.85 -4.42
C ARG A 100 -11.09 -1.70 -3.23
N ALA A 101 -9.80 -1.87 -3.48
CA ALA A 101 -8.76 -1.57 -2.52
C ALA A 101 -7.70 -0.67 -3.16
N PHE A 102 -7.36 0.39 -2.45
CA PHE A 102 -6.29 1.32 -2.81
C PHE A 102 -5.15 1.09 -1.84
N LEU A 103 -3.95 0.80 -2.33
CA LEU A 103 -2.80 0.51 -1.50
C LEU A 103 -1.66 1.43 -1.87
N ASP A 104 -0.97 1.95 -0.87
CA ASP A 104 0.27 2.70 -1.03
C ASP A 104 1.36 2.00 -0.23
N VAL A 105 2.44 1.64 -0.91
CA VAL A 105 3.62 1.03 -0.29
C VAL A 105 4.78 2.00 -0.50
N PHE A 106 5.17 2.68 0.57
CA PHE A 106 6.38 3.47 0.61
C PHE A 106 7.44 2.74 1.41
N SER A 107 8.61 2.51 0.83
CA SER A 107 9.71 1.76 1.45
C SER A 107 11.07 2.33 1.09
N CYS A 108 11.99 2.35 2.05
CA CYS A 108 13.41 2.62 1.82
C CYS A 108 14.18 1.40 1.32
N ARG A 109 13.49 0.29 1.04
CA ARG A 109 14.04 -0.95 0.52
C ARG A 109 13.35 -1.30 -0.79
N GLU A 110 14.12 -1.84 -1.72
CA GLU A 110 13.58 -2.50 -2.91
C GLU A 110 12.68 -3.69 -2.56
N TYR A 111 11.67 -3.90 -3.39
CA TYR A 111 10.81 -5.07 -3.34
C TYR A 111 11.31 -6.10 -4.37
N PRO A 112 11.21 -7.41 -4.08
CA PRO A 112 11.61 -8.49 -5.00
C PRO A 112 10.73 -8.59 -6.25
#